data_AF-A0A3D0P1N1-F1
#
_entry.id   AF-A0A3D0P1N1-F1
#
_cell.length_a   1.000
_cell.length_b   1.000
_cell.length_c   1.000
_cell.angle_alpha   90.00
_cell.angle_beta   90.00
_cell.angle_gamma   90.00
#
_symmetry.space_group_name_H-M   'P 1'
#
loop_
_entity.id
_entity.type
_entity.pdbx_description
1 polymer ?
#
loop_
_entity_poly.entity_id
_entity_poly.type
_entity_poly.pdbx_seq_one_letter_code
_entity_poly.pdbx_strand_id
1 'polypeptide(L)'
;MSLPDLVKTKKTQRDKACPMIRRLLEADYFANRDHPSVEQLKFWMLELRTPQLLIEVVASNRELAGSLEDSRPLLRLAAMADERSLAESLLQEELHIREKDREYWRPLKAELEKLRLDRPRP
;
A
#
# COMPACT_ATOMS: atom_id res chain seq x y z
N MET A 1 4.92 18.31 -0.05
CA MET A 1 4.79 16.95 -0.60
C MET A 1 3.70 16.25 0.19
N SER A 2 2.62 15.81 -0.46
CA SER A 2 1.48 15.21 0.24
C SER A 2 1.76 13.73 0.59
N LEU A 3 1.04 13.17 1.56
CA LEU A 3 1.15 11.75 1.89
C LEU A 3 0.78 10.83 0.70
N PRO A 4 -0.29 11.10 -0.09
CA PRO A 4 -0.58 10.34 -1.31
C PRO A 4 0.60 10.31 -2.29
N ASP A 5 1.29 11.44 -2.50
CA ASP A 5 2.47 11.49 -3.39
C ASP A 5 3.60 10.61 -2.86
N LEU A 6 3.82 10.63 -1.54
CA LEU A 6 4.84 9.82 -0.89
C LEU A 6 4.54 8.33 -1.04
N VAL A 7 3.30 7.90 -0.80
CA VAL A 7 2.87 6.51 -0.97
C VAL A 7 3.07 6.08 -2.41
N LYS A 8 2.59 6.85 -3.38
CA LYS A 8 2.75 6.56 -4.82
C LYS A 8 4.22 6.42 -5.21
N THR A 9 5.10 7.27 -4.68
CA THR A 9 6.52 7.31 -5.05
C THR A 9 7.36 6.22 -4.34
N LYS A 10 6.98 5.82 -3.12
CA LYS A 10 7.81 4.96 -2.25
C LYS A 10 7.27 3.55 -2.06
N LYS A 11 6.11 3.20 -2.63
CA LYS A 11 5.55 1.84 -2.67
C LYS A 11 6.47 0.92 -3.49
N THR A 12 7.48 0.36 -2.82
CA THR A 12 8.59 -0.41 -3.39
C THR A 12 8.93 -1.61 -2.49
N GLN A 13 9.80 -2.51 -2.95
CA GLN A 13 10.21 -3.73 -2.26
C GLN A 13 10.94 -3.49 -0.93
N ARG A 14 11.48 -2.28 -0.67
CA ARG A 14 12.41 -2.07 0.44
C ARG A 14 11.75 -2.46 1.76
N ASP A 15 12.35 -3.42 2.48
CA ASP A 15 11.87 -3.93 3.77
C ASP A 15 11.67 -2.82 4.81
N LYS A 16 12.38 -1.69 4.67
CA LYS A 16 12.22 -0.51 5.52
C LYS A 16 11.07 0.42 5.09
N ALA A 17 10.70 0.42 3.82
CA ALA A 17 9.69 1.32 3.25
C ALA A 17 8.26 0.83 3.50
N CYS A 18 7.99 -0.47 3.36
CA CYS A 18 6.67 -1.03 3.66
C CYS A 18 6.15 -0.73 5.08
N PRO A 19 6.91 -1.02 6.15
CA PRO A 19 6.48 -0.71 7.50
C PRO A 19 6.41 0.81 7.74
N MET A 20 7.29 1.59 7.11
CA MET A 20 7.23 3.06 7.22
C MET A 20 5.96 3.64 6.57
N ILE A 21 5.58 3.18 5.37
CA ILE A 21 4.32 3.60 4.72
C ILE A 21 3.13 3.23 5.59
N ARG A 22 3.11 2.01 6.15
CA ARG A 22 2.06 1.61 7.09
C ARG A 22 1.96 2.57 8.28
N ARG A 23 3.07 2.90 8.93
CA ARG A 23 3.11 3.85 10.06
C ARG A 23 2.61 5.24 9.66
N LEU A 24 2.97 5.73 8.47
CA LEU A 24 2.54 7.03 7.98
C LEU A 24 1.03 7.08 7.71
N LEU A 25 0.48 6.01 7.14
CA LEU A 25 -0.96 5.88 6.93
C LEU A 25 -1.73 5.80 8.25
N GLU A 26 -1.22 5.04 9.22
CA GLU A 26 -1.79 4.98 10.57
C GLU A 26 -1.78 6.37 11.24
N ALA A 27 -0.65 7.09 11.16
CA ALA A 27 -0.53 8.43 11.74
C ALA A 27 -1.51 9.43 11.08
N ASP A 28 -1.63 9.41 9.75
CA ASP A 28 -2.56 10.26 9.02
C ASP A 28 -4.01 9.93 9.33
N TYR A 29 -4.34 8.64 9.47
CA TYR A 29 -5.65 8.20 9.92
C TYR A 29 -5.98 8.77 11.30
N PHE A 30 -5.14 8.51 12.31
CA PHE A 30 -5.41 8.98 13.67
C PHE A 30 -5.43 10.50 13.81
N ALA A 31 -4.68 11.22 12.97
CA ALA A 31 -4.68 12.68 12.98
C ALA A 31 -5.95 13.30 12.40
N ASN A 32 -6.67 12.60 11.52
CA ASN A 32 -7.77 13.20 10.74
C ASN A 32 -9.11 12.45 10.86
N ARG A 33 -9.18 11.33 11.59
CA ARG A 33 -10.38 10.47 11.64
C ARG A 33 -11.65 11.13 12.18
N ASP A 34 -11.52 12.21 12.95
CA ASP A 34 -12.68 12.89 13.56
C ASP A 34 -13.48 13.69 12.52
N HIS A 35 -12.79 14.25 11.50
CA HIS A 35 -13.41 15.05 10.43
C HIS A 35 -12.73 14.80 9.07
N PRO A 36 -12.82 13.58 8.52
CA PRO A 36 -12.14 13.24 7.28
C PRO A 36 -12.87 13.81 6.07
N SER A 37 -12.11 14.26 5.08
CA SER A 37 -12.65 14.56 3.75
C SER A 37 -12.98 13.28 2.99
N VAL A 38 -13.85 13.37 1.98
CA VAL A 38 -14.16 12.23 1.10
C VAL A 38 -12.90 11.69 0.40
N GLU A 39 -11.96 12.58 0.05
CA GLU A 39 -10.69 12.18 -0.55
C GLU A 39 -9.81 11.38 0.43
N GLN A 40 -9.76 11.79 1.71
CA GLN A 40 -9.06 11.05 2.76
C GLN A 40 -9.69 9.68 2.98
N LEU A 41 -11.03 9.58 3.02
CA LEU A 41 -11.72 8.30 3.13
C LEU A 41 -11.38 7.35 1.98
N LYS A 42 -11.44 7.84 0.73
CA LYS A 42 -11.04 7.06 -0.46
C LYS A 42 -9.58 6.62 -0.36
N PHE A 43 -8.70 7.54 0.02
CA PHE A 43 -7.27 7.26 0.16
C PHE A 43 -7.01 6.17 1.21
N TRP A 44 -7.65 6.25 2.37
CA TRP A 44 -7.51 5.24 3.42
C TRP A 44 -8.05 3.88 3.01
N MET A 45 -9.21 3.82 2.35
CA MET A 45 -9.76 2.56 1.82
C MET A 45 -8.79 1.90 0.83
N LEU A 46 -8.14 2.68 -0.02
CA LEU A 46 -7.23 2.17 -1.04
C LEU A 46 -5.84 1.81 -0.51
N GLU A 47 -5.34 2.50 0.51
CA GLU A 47 -3.93 2.38 0.90
C GLU A 47 -3.70 1.85 2.33
N LEU A 48 -4.67 1.87 3.26
CA LEU A 48 -4.48 1.34 4.61
C LEU A 48 -4.03 -0.12 4.58
N ARG A 49 -3.08 -0.44 5.45
CA ARG A 49 -2.44 -1.76 5.58
C ARG A 49 -2.62 -2.40 6.96
N THR A 50 -3.50 -1.80 7.77
CA THR A 50 -3.82 -2.26 9.11
C THR A 50 -5.25 -2.78 9.08
N PRO A 51 -5.47 -4.10 9.25
CA PRO A 51 -6.79 -4.72 9.08
C PRO A 51 -7.88 -4.01 9.88
N GLN A 52 -7.60 -3.70 11.15
CA GLN A 52 -8.56 -3.11 12.08
C GLN A 52 -8.99 -1.71 11.64
N LEU A 53 -8.04 -0.87 11.21
CA LEU A 53 -8.34 0.48 10.72
C LEU A 53 -9.09 0.45 9.40
N LEU A 54 -8.78 -0.50 8.52
CA LEU A 54 -9.49 -0.66 7.26
C LEU A 54 -10.94 -1.11 7.48
N ILE A 55 -11.16 -2.04 8.43
CA ILE A 55 -12.51 -2.44 8.85
C ILE A 55 -13.27 -1.24 9.42
N GLU A 56 -12.64 -0.46 10.30
CA GLU A 56 -13.25 0.74 10.92
C GLU A 56 -13.72 1.75 9.86
N VAL A 57 -12.83 2.13 8.93
CA VAL A 57 -13.15 3.09 7.86
C VAL A 57 -14.27 2.59 6.94
N VAL A 58 -14.22 1.30 6.58
CA VAL A 58 -15.22 0.67 5.69
C VAL A 58 -16.57 0.54 6.39
N ALA A 59 -16.59 0.17 7.67
CA ALA A 59 -17.83 0.02 8.43
C ALA A 59 -18.58 1.35 8.54
N SER A 60 -17.87 2.47 8.71
CA SER A 60 -18.46 3.81 8.78
C SER A 60 -18.88 4.37 7.42
N ASN A 61 -18.40 3.80 6.30
CA ASN A 61 -18.58 4.38 4.95
C ASN A 61 -18.85 3.30 3.88
N ARG A 62 -19.81 2.42 4.13
CA ARG A 62 -20.07 1.23 3.29
C ARG A 62 -20.41 1.54 1.84
N GLU A 63 -21.18 2.59 1.58
CA GLU A 63 -21.54 2.99 0.21
C GLU A 63 -20.31 3.38 -0.60
N LEU A 64 -19.43 4.19 -0.02
CA LEU A 64 -18.17 4.57 -0.63
C LEU A 64 -17.25 3.36 -0.84
N ALA A 65 -17.17 2.46 0.13
CA ALA A 65 -16.39 1.23 0.01
C ALA A 65 -16.89 0.35 -1.15
N GLY A 66 -18.21 0.21 -1.30
CA GLY A 66 -18.83 -0.53 -2.40
C GLY A 66 -18.44 0.01 -3.77
N SER A 67 -18.34 1.35 -3.91
CA SER A 67 -17.90 1.99 -5.16
C SER A 67 -16.42 1.76 -5.49
N LEU A 68 -15.61 1.33 -4.53
CA LEU A 68 -14.16 1.11 -4.67
C LEU A 68 -13.77 -0.37 -4.72
N GLU A 69 -14.72 -1.30 -4.57
CA GLU A 69 -14.46 -2.75 -4.56
C GLU A 69 -13.70 -3.21 -5.82
N ASP A 70 -14.05 -2.65 -6.99
CA ASP A 70 -13.38 -2.95 -8.26
C ASP A 70 -11.91 -2.54 -8.28
N SER A 71 -11.56 -1.48 -7.54
CA SER A 71 -10.18 -1.00 -7.43
C SER A 71 -9.37 -1.77 -6.38
N ARG A 72 -10.02 -2.22 -5.31
CA ARG A 72 -9.38 -2.99 -4.23
C ARG A 72 -10.36 -4.02 -3.63
N PRO A 73 -10.33 -5.27 -4.11
CA PRO A 73 -11.26 -6.31 -3.67
C PRO A 73 -11.25 -6.62 -2.17
N LEU A 74 -10.15 -6.28 -1.46
CA LEU A 74 -10.02 -6.42 0.00
C LEU A 74 -11.08 -5.63 0.78
N LEU A 75 -11.68 -4.60 0.17
CA LEU A 75 -12.75 -3.82 0.79
C LEU A 75 -13.98 -4.67 1.09
N ARG A 76 -14.25 -5.72 0.32
CA ARG A 76 -15.32 -6.69 0.62
C ARG A 76 -15.04 -7.46 1.91
N LEU A 77 -13.81 -7.91 2.12
CA LEU A 77 -13.40 -8.61 3.35
C LEU A 77 -13.48 -7.68 4.57
N ALA A 78 -13.04 -6.42 4.40
CA ALA A 78 -13.17 -5.40 5.43
C ALA A 78 -14.65 -5.10 5.78
N ALA A 79 -15.53 -5.07 4.77
CA ALA A 79 -16.97 -4.90 4.97
C ALA A 79 -17.60 -6.06 5.75
N MET A 80 -17.06 -7.28 5.61
CA MET A 80 -17.49 -8.46 6.36
C MET A 80 -16.88 -8.54 7.77
N ALA A 81 -15.98 -7.62 8.12
CA ALA A 81 -15.22 -7.61 9.38
C ALA A 81 -14.46 -8.93 9.65
N ASP A 82 -14.07 -9.65 8.59
CA ASP A 82 -13.23 -10.85 8.70
C ASP A 82 -11.75 -10.44 8.81
N GLU A 83 -11.34 -10.11 10.03
CA GLU A 83 -9.99 -9.61 10.33
C GLU A 83 -8.89 -10.59 9.91
N ARG A 84 -9.11 -11.88 10.10
CA ARG A 84 -8.10 -12.90 9.81
C ARG A 84 -7.88 -13.03 8.30
N SER A 85 -8.94 -13.24 7.54
CA SER A 85 -8.84 -13.33 6.07
C SER A 85 -8.36 -12.02 5.47
N LEU A 86 -8.73 -10.88 6.05
CA LEU A 86 -8.23 -9.58 5.62
C LEU A 86 -6.74 -9.41 5.88
N ALA A 87 -6.24 -9.82 7.05
CA ALA A 87 -4.82 -9.75 7.38
C ALA A 87 -3.97 -10.63 6.45
N GLU A 88 -4.43 -11.85 6.18
CA GLU A 88 -3.79 -12.77 5.23
C GLU A 88 -3.77 -12.15 3.82
N SER A 89 -4.88 -11.57 3.38
CA SER A 89 -4.99 -11.00 2.04
C SER A 89 -4.19 -9.69 1.87
N LEU A 90 -4.08 -8.88 2.92
CA LEU A 90 -3.18 -7.70 2.96
C LEU A 90 -1.70 -8.12 2.85
N LEU A 91 -1.33 -9.23 3.48
CA LEU A 91 0.02 -9.78 3.34
C LEU A 91 0.28 -10.23 1.91
N GLN A 92 -0.69 -10.88 1.26
CA GLN A 92 -0.57 -11.27 -0.15
C GLN A 92 -0.44 -10.06 -1.09
N GLU A 93 -1.22 -8.99 -0.85
CA GLU A 93 -1.08 -7.73 -1.60
C GLU A 93 0.34 -7.16 -1.48
N GLU A 94 0.92 -7.17 -0.27
CA GLU A 94 2.29 -6.71 -0.04
C GLU A 94 3.33 -7.61 -0.74
N LEU A 95 3.17 -8.93 -0.68
CA LEU A 95 4.06 -9.86 -1.37
C LEU A 95 4.05 -9.65 -2.89
N HIS A 96 2.86 -9.44 -3.46
CA HIS A 96 2.69 -9.16 -4.89
C HIS A 96 3.38 -7.86 -5.31
N ILE A 97 3.28 -6.80 -4.49
CA ILE A 97 4.00 -5.54 -4.72
C ILE A 97 5.52 -5.78 -4.72
N ARG A 98 6.02 -6.58 -3.77
CA ARG A 98 7.45 -6.92 -3.69
C ARG A 98 7.92 -7.75 -4.88
N GLU A 99 7.10 -8.66 -5.38
CA GLU A 99 7.40 -9.48 -6.55
C GLU A 99 7.47 -8.64 -7.83
N LYS A 100 6.46 -7.81 -8.09
CA LYS A 100 6.45 -6.90 -9.25
C LYS A 100 7.63 -5.93 -9.26
N ASP A 101 7.97 -5.36 -8.10
CA ASP A 101 9.13 -4.47 -8.00
C ASP A 101 10.43 -5.24 -8.25
N ARG A 102 10.57 -6.48 -7.75
CA ARG A 102 11.72 -7.34 -8.04
C ARG A 102 11.85 -7.64 -9.54
N GLU A 103 10.76 -7.98 -10.20
CA GLU A 103 10.72 -8.22 -11.65
C GLU A 103 11.12 -6.99 -12.44
N TYR A 104 10.60 -5.82 -12.05
CA TYR A 104 10.95 -4.54 -12.65
C TYR A 104 12.46 -4.25 -12.53
N TRP A 105 13.04 -4.41 -11.34
CA TRP A 105 14.46 -4.11 -11.10
C TRP A 105 15.45 -5.14 -11.67
N ARG A 106 15.02 -6.37 -11.94
CA ARG A 106 15.89 -7.44 -12.44
C ARG A 106 16.68 -7.06 -13.71
N PRO A 107 16.05 -6.58 -14.80
CA PRO A 107 16.79 -6.18 -16.00
C PRO A 107 17.72 -4.99 -15.77
N LEU A 108 17.26 -3.96 -15.05
CA LEU A 108 18.08 -2.76 -14.74
C LEU A 108 19.36 -3.11 -13.98
N LYS A 109 19.27 -4.02 -12.99
CA LYS A 109 20.45 -4.50 -12.26
C LYS A 109 21.43 -5.26 -13.17
N ALA A 110 20.91 -6.05 -14.11
CA ALA A 110 21.75 -6.77 -15.06
C ALA A 110 22.50 -5.81 -16.00
N GLU A 111 21.85 -4.74 -16.46
CA GLU A 111 22.49 -3.70 -17.27
C GLU A 111 23.59 -2.95 -16.49
N LEU A 112 23.32 -2.59 -15.23
CA LEU A 112 24.31 -1.95 -14.38
C LEU A 112 25.53 -2.84 -14.12
N GLU A 113 25.34 -4.15 -13.95
CA GLU A 113 26.46 -5.08 -13.78
C GLU A 113 27.29 -5.19 -15.06
N LYS A 114 26.67 -5.21 -16.25
CA LYS A 114 27.40 -5.16 -17.52
C LYS A 114 28.29 -3.92 -17.61
N LEU A 115 27.73 -2.74 -17.31
CA LEU A 115 28.51 -1.49 -17.29
C LEU A 115 29.65 -1.51 -16.27
N ARG A 116 29.47 -2.20 -15.13
CA ARG A 116 30.52 -2.36 -14.13
C ARG A 116 31.68 -3.23 -14.64
N LEU A 117 31.35 -4.28 -15.40
CA LEU A 117 32.33 -5.20 -15.99
C LEU A 117 33.07 -4.59 -17.19
N ASP A 118 32.38 -3.77 -17.99
CA ASP A 118 32.95 -3.11 -19.17
C ASP A 118 33.82 -1.89 -18.83
N ARG A 119 33.88 -1.48 -17.56
CA ARG A 119 34.69 -0.34 -17.12
C ARG A 119 36.17 -0.74 -17.15
N PRO A 120 37.01 -0.12 -18.01
CA PRO A 120 38.44 -0.40 -17.99
C PRO A 120 39.00 -0.05 -16.61
N ARG A 121 39.76 -0.99 -16.01
CA ARG A 121 40.50 -0.68 -14.78
C ARG A 121 41.57 0.36 -15.12
N PRO A 122 41.77 1.38 -14.25
CA PRO A 122 42.86 2.34 -14.42
C PRO A 122 44.23 1.65 -14.35
#